data_AF-A0A2W4IEJ6-F1
#
_entry.id   AF-A0A2W4IEJ6-F1
#
_cell.length_a   1.000
_cell.length_b   1.000
_cell.length_c   1.000
_cell.angle_alpha   90.00
_cell.angle_beta   90.00
_cell.angle_gamma   90.00
#
_symmetry.space_group_name_H-M   'P 1'
#
loop_
_entity.id
_entity.type
_entity.pdbx_description
1 polymer ?
#
loop_
_entity_poly.entity_id
_entity_poly.type
_entity_poly.pdbx_seq_one_letter_code
_entity_poly.pdbx_strand_id
1 'polypeptide(L)' 'KLRFDEEEAISVNINESSDYDSTTVFFSKENTIIEKLKKSKKLKVQIELYQEGNNIFEFDVNGFEL' A
#
# COMPACT_ATOMS: atom_id res chain seq x y z
N LYS A 1 5.17 1.57 -4.31
CA LYS A 1 4.85 0.26 -4.95
C LYS A 1 4.21 -0.65 -3.91
N LEU A 2 3.31 -1.54 -4.31
CA LEU A 2 2.66 -2.52 -3.42
C LEU A 2 3.02 -3.94 -3.88
N ARG A 3 3.39 -4.82 -2.95
CA ARG A 3 3.58 -6.25 -3.23
C ARG A 3 2.68 -7.07 -2.32
N PHE A 4 1.91 -7.98 -2.90
CA PHE A 4 1.02 -8.86 -2.17
C PHE A 4 1.66 -10.25 -2.13
N ASP A 5 1.87 -10.78 -0.93
CA ASP A 5 2.59 -12.03 -0.70
C ASP A 5 3.94 -12.09 -1.48
N GLU A 6 4.08 -13.08 -2.36
CA GLU A 6 5.24 -13.30 -3.25
C GLU A 6 4.96 -12.91 -4.72
N GLU A 7 3.86 -12.21 -4.99
CA GLU A 7 3.55 -11.72 -6.34
C GLU A 7 4.48 -10.59 -6.79
N GLU A 8 4.44 -10.25 -8.08
CA GLU A 8 5.11 -9.07 -8.60
C GLU A 8 4.55 -7.78 -7.99
N ALA A 9 5.44 -6.83 -7.73
CA ALA A 9 5.05 -5.54 -7.17
C ALA A 9 4.30 -4.71 -8.22
N ILE A 10 3.16 -4.14 -7.82
CA ILE A 10 2.38 -3.21 -8.63
C ILE A 10 2.74 -1.77 -8.31
N SER A 11 2.81 -0.95 -9.35
CA SER A 11 2.88 0.51 -9.20
C SER A 11 1.48 1.08 -9.03
N VAL A 12 1.33 1.90 -8.00
CA VAL A 12 0.14 2.67 -7.67
C VAL A 12 0.56 4.12 -7.53
N ASN A 13 -0.34 5.03 -7.88
CA ASN A 13 -0.13 6.46 -7.63
C ASN A 13 -0.59 6.77 -6.21
N ILE A 14 0.09 7.72 -5.58
CA ILE A 14 -0.28 8.24 -4.28
C ILE A 14 -0.91 9.60 -4.50
N ASN A 15 -2.11 9.78 -3.96
CA ASN A 15 -2.78 11.07 -3.88
C ASN A 15 -2.64 11.57 -2.44
N GLU A 16 -2.29 12.85 -2.29
CA GLU A 16 -2.24 13.52 -1.00
C GLU A 16 -3.65 13.73 -0.44
N SER A 17 -3.75 13.81 0.88
CA SER A 17 -5.00 14.17 1.54
C SER A 17 -5.40 15.60 1.19
N SER A 18 -6.71 15.84 1.02
CA SER A 18 -7.24 17.17 0.67
C SER A 18 -7.10 18.20 1.79
N ASP A 19 -6.75 17.76 3.00
CA ASP A 19 -6.51 18.58 4.19
C ASP A 19 -5.02 18.84 4.48
N TYR A 20 -4.12 18.44 3.58
CA TYR A 20 -2.66 18.56 3.72
C TYR A 20 -2.07 17.77 4.91
N ASP A 21 -2.76 16.74 5.40
CA ASP A 21 -2.19 15.81 6.36
C ASP A 21 -1.01 15.05 5.75
N SER A 22 0.18 15.21 6.35
CA SER A 22 1.41 14.54 5.94
C SER A 22 1.51 13.09 6.41
N THR A 23 0.57 12.63 7.24
CA THR A 23 0.56 11.28 7.80
C THR A 23 -0.37 10.32 7.07
N THR A 24 -1.23 10.85 6.19
CA THR A 24 -2.22 10.07 5.44
C THR A 24 -2.00 10.18 3.94
N VAL A 25 -2.06 9.04 3.24
CA VAL A 25 -1.96 8.96 1.79
C VAL A 25 -3.03 8.05 1.21
N PHE A 26 -3.49 8.36 0.00
CA PHE A 26 -4.49 7.55 -0.70
C PHE A 26 -3.86 6.86 -1.91
N PHE A 27 -4.03 5.55 -2.02
CA PHE A 27 -3.56 4.80 -3.18
C PHE A 27 -4.61 4.81 -4.29
N SER A 28 -4.16 5.02 -5.53
CA SER A 28 -4.99 4.74 -6.70
C SER A 28 -5.27 3.24 -6.85
N LYS A 29 -6.28 2.89 -7.67
CA LYS A 29 -6.70 1.50 -7.93
C LYS A 29 -7.27 0.78 -6.70
N GLU A 30 -8.06 1.47 -5.91
CA GLU A 30 -8.73 0.96 -4.70
C GLU A 30 -9.34 -0.44 -4.90
N ASN A 31 -10.18 -0.63 -5.91
CA ASN A 31 -10.83 -1.93 -6.17
C ASN A 31 -9.81 -3.07 -6.36
N THR A 32 -8.74 -2.84 -7.12
CA THR A 32 -7.69 -3.85 -7.32
C THR A 32 -6.94 -4.16 -6.02
N ILE A 33 -6.69 -3.13 -5.20
CA ILE A 33 -6.02 -3.30 -3.90
C ILE A 33 -6.92 -4.12 -2.97
N ILE A 34 -8.20 -3.77 -2.84
CA ILE A 34 -9.17 -4.49 -2.01
C ILE A 34 -9.28 -5.95 -2.45
N GLU A 35 -9.39 -6.22 -3.75
CA GLU A 35 -9.48 -7.59 -4.28
C GLU A 35 -8.24 -8.43 -3.97
N LYS A 36 -7.05 -7.81 -3.98
CA LYS A 36 -5.80 -8.49 -3.61
C LYS A 36 -5.70 -8.70 -2.10
N LEU A 37 -6.04 -7.70 -1.29
CA LEU A 37 -6.06 -7.80 0.17
C LEU A 37 -6.92 -8.99 0.65
N LYS A 38 -8.13 -9.16 0.07
CA LYS A 38 -9.02 -10.28 0.39
C LYS A 38 -8.44 -11.68 0.13
N LYS A 39 -7.38 -11.78 -0.68
CA LYS A 39 -6.77 -13.06 -1.10
C LYS A 39 -5.38 -13.27 -0.51
N SER A 40 -4.82 -12.25 0.11
CA SER A 40 -3.43 -12.24 0.56
C SER A 40 -3.31 -12.38 2.06
N LYS A 41 -2.12 -12.77 2.50
CA LYS A 41 -1.76 -12.81 3.92
C LYS A 41 -0.78 -11.71 4.28
N LYS A 42 -0.02 -11.22 3.30
CA LYS A 42 0.99 -10.19 3.50
C LYS A 42 0.89 -9.09 2.46
N LEU A 43 1.07 -7.85 2.91
CA LEU A 43 1.25 -6.69 2.05
C LEU A 43 2.58 -6.02 2.37
N LYS A 44 3.41 -5.78 1.35
CA LYS A 44 4.58 -4.89 1.45
C LYS A 44 4.32 -3.59 0.73
N VAL A 45 4.48 -2.48 1.43
CA VAL A 45 4.34 -1.12 0.90
C VAL A 45 5.71 -0.49 0.81
N GLN A 46 6.16 -0.22 -0.41
CA GLN A 46 7.36 0.57 -0.64
C GLN A 46 6.95 2.02 -0.89
N ILE A 47 7.40 2.92 -0.04
CA ILE A 47 7.20 4.36 -0.14
C ILE A 47 8.54 5.09 0.03
N GLU A 48 8.70 6.20 -0.68
CA GLU A 48 9.84 7.09 -0.50
C GLU A 48 9.47 8.12 0.57
N LEU A 49 10.21 8.11 1.67
CA LEU A 49 10.05 9.08 2.75
C LEU A 49 11.12 10.17 2.62
N TYR A 50 10.73 11.41 2.87
CA TYR A 50 11.64 12.54 2.84
C TYR A 50 12.76 12.32 3.87
N GLN A 51 14.03 12.35 3.42
CA GLN A 51 15.27 12.10 4.18
C GLN A 51 15.56 10.65 4.58
N GLU A 52 14.60 9.72 4.52
CA GLU A 52 14.82 8.30 4.86
C GLU A 52 14.91 7.40 3.62
N GLY A 53 14.61 7.92 2.43
CA GLY A 53 14.69 7.19 1.17
C GLY A 53 13.58 6.13 1.03
N ASN A 54 13.90 5.05 0.32
CA ASN A 54 12.94 3.98 0.06
C ASN A 54 12.75 3.09 1.29
N ASN A 55 11.59 3.23 1.94
CA ASN A 55 11.19 2.41 3.07
C ASN A 55 10.20 1.33 2.63
N ILE A 56 10.31 0.15 3.26
CA ILE A 56 9.41 -0.99 3.03
C ILE A 56 8.73 -1.32 4.35
N PHE A 57 7.41 -1.17 4.37
CA PHE A 57 6.56 -1.58 5.47
C PHE A 57 5.90 -2.93 5.14
N GLU A 58 5.94 -3.89 6.06
CA GLU A 58 5.24 -5.18 5.93
C GLU A 58 4.03 -5.20 6.86
N PHE A 59 2.89 -5.62 6.33
CA PHE A 59 1.64 -5.75 7.04
C PHE A 59 1.14 -7.19 6.94
N ASP A 60 0.71 -7.76 8.06
CA ASP A 60 -0.13 -8.95 8.07
C ASP A 60 -1.56 -8.52 7.73
N VAL A 61 -2.08 -9.09 6.64
CA VAL A 61 -3.43 -8.81 6.12
C VAL A 61 -4.27 -10.08 6.08
N ASN A 62 -3.85 -11.13 6.76
CA ASN A 62 -4.62 -12.36 6.85
C ASN A 62 -5.96 -12.12 7.56
N GLY A 63 -7.04 -12.58 6.93
CA GLY A 63 -8.39 -12.34 7.43
C GLY A 63 -8.90 -10.92 7.19
N PHE A 64 -8.35 -10.21 6.21
CA PHE A 64 -8.87 -8.90 5.80
C PHE A 64 -10.33 -9.00 5.34
N GLU A 65 -11.20 -8.25 6.02
CA GLU A 65 -12.63 -8.06 5.70
C GLU A 65 -12.91 -6.57 5.49
N LEU A 66 -13.85 -6.25 4.59
CA LEU A 66 -14.23 -4.88 4.25
C LEU A 66 -15.47 -4.44 5.02
#